data_AF-A0A6H9LNN9-F1
#
_entry.id   AF-A0A6H9LNN9-F1
#
_cell.length_a   1.000
_cell.length_b   1.000
_cell.length_c   1.000
_cell.angle_alpha   90.00
_cell.angle_beta   90.00
_cell.angle_gamma   90.00
#
_symmetry.space_group_name_H-M   'P 1'
#
loop_
_entity.id
_entity.type
_entity.pdbx_description
1 polymer ?
#
loop_
_entity_poly.entity_id
_entity_poly.type
_entity_poly.pdbx_seq_one_letter_code
_entity_poly.pdbx_strand_id
1 'polypeptide(L)'
;MTKDKLPDELNRYAELLKSEQIERIDFDKLISLLQESSVHFSNFEDISEQYTTLKEDVIFRIAGMEKAITAVNRKNSDVEELTTLINEIGNLNAEELLKQYRKSQARFRDAFPTSFGVFKDKASKRDLSEYK
;
A
#
# COMPACT_ATOMS: atom_id res chain seq x y z
N MET A 1 16.32 26.90 -6.69
CA MET A 1 15.62 26.69 -7.97
C MET A 1 14.31 25.98 -7.69
N THR A 2 13.23 26.30 -8.40
CA THR A 2 11.97 25.56 -8.30
C THR A 2 12.16 24.15 -8.87
N LYS A 3 11.64 23.12 -8.17
CA LYS A 3 11.75 21.69 -8.53
C LYS A 3 11.48 21.37 -10.01
N ASP A 4 10.69 22.19 -10.68
CA ASP A 4 10.28 21.99 -12.08
C ASP A 4 11.37 22.28 -13.14
N LYS A 5 12.52 22.85 -12.76
CA LYS A 5 13.57 23.22 -13.74
C LYS A 5 14.76 22.25 -13.82
N LEU A 6 14.88 21.32 -12.87
CA LEU A 6 16.00 20.37 -12.81
C LEU A 6 16.08 19.46 -14.05
N PRO A 7 14.97 18.87 -14.54
CA PRO A 7 15.00 18.00 -15.71
C PRO A 7 15.41 18.75 -16.98
N ASP A 8 14.92 19.98 -17.15
CA ASP A 8 15.20 20.81 -18.33
C ASP A 8 16.69 21.20 -18.40
N GLU A 9 17.30 21.52 -17.26
CA GLU A 9 18.72 21.86 -17.23
C GLU A 9 19.61 20.65 -17.48
N LEU A 10 19.32 19.48 -16.89
CA LEU A 10 20.07 18.25 -17.15
C LEU A 10 19.93 17.80 -18.61
N ASN A 11 18.74 17.93 -19.21
CA ASN A 11 18.53 17.65 -20.63
C ASN A 11 19.36 18.58 -21.52
N ARG A 12 19.44 19.87 -21.16
CA ARG A 12 20.31 20.82 -21.87
C ARG A 12 21.79 20.40 -21.80
N TYR A 13 22.29 19.99 -20.65
CA TYR A 13 23.67 19.48 -20.53
C TYR A 13 23.88 18.18 -21.32
N ALA A 14 22.90 17.28 -21.35
CA ALA A 14 22.95 16.08 -22.17
C ALA A 14 23.06 16.41 -23.67
N GLU A 15 22.32 17.41 -24.16
CA GLU A 15 22.41 17.86 -25.55
C GLU A 15 23.77 18.53 -25.86
N LEU A 16 24.34 19.30 -24.94
CA LEU A 16 25.70 19.86 -25.09
C LEU A 16 26.76 18.77 -25.16
N LEU A 17 26.65 17.71 -24.34
CA LEU A 17 27.53 16.55 -24.38
C LEU A 17 27.40 15.77 -25.70
N LYS A 18 26.17 15.52 -26.17
CA LYS A 18 25.90 14.84 -27.45
C LYS A 18 26.41 15.62 -28.66
N SER A 19 26.38 16.95 -28.60
CA SER A 19 26.84 17.83 -29.67
C SER A 19 28.32 18.20 -29.56
N GLU A 20 29.06 17.57 -28.64
CA GLU A 20 30.49 17.78 -28.39
C GLU A 20 30.88 19.24 -28.06
N GLN A 21 29.92 20.05 -27.56
CA GLN A 21 30.12 21.45 -27.19
C GLN A 21 30.61 21.58 -25.73
N ILE A 22 31.72 20.93 -25.41
CA ILE A 22 32.24 20.80 -24.04
C ILE A 22 32.59 22.16 -23.44
N GLU A 23 33.12 23.09 -24.25
CA GLU A 23 33.49 24.43 -23.84
C GLU A 23 32.32 25.29 -23.34
N ARG A 24 31.07 24.89 -23.66
CA ARG A 24 29.85 25.57 -23.22
C ARG A 24 29.28 24.99 -21.93
N ILE A 25 29.89 23.94 -21.39
CA ILE A 25 29.46 23.28 -20.17
C ILE A 25 30.08 24.00 -18.98
N ASP A 26 29.22 24.59 -18.16
CA ASP A 26 29.57 24.94 -16.79
C ASP A 26 29.59 23.67 -15.93
N PHE A 27 30.80 23.15 -15.68
CA PHE A 27 31.01 21.91 -14.95
C PHE A 27 30.68 22.03 -13.47
N ASP A 28 30.91 23.19 -12.84
CA ASP A 28 30.56 23.41 -11.44
C ASP A 28 29.06 23.32 -11.25
N LYS A 29 28.31 23.96 -12.15
CA LYS A 29 26.85 23.86 -12.17
C LYS A 29 26.36 22.44 -12.48
N LEU A 30 26.98 21.75 -13.44
CA LEU A 30 26.63 20.36 -13.75
C LEU A 30 26.86 19.43 -12.55
N ILE A 31 27.98 19.56 -11.85
CA ILE A 31 28.29 18.80 -10.63
C ILE A 31 27.22 19.07 -9.57
N SER A 32 26.85 20.33 -9.33
CA SER A 32 25.81 20.68 -8.37
C SER A 32 24.46 20.03 -8.71
N LEU A 33 24.06 20.03 -9.99
CA LEU A 33 22.79 19.44 -10.44
C LEU A 33 22.78 17.91 -10.31
N LEU A 34 23.92 17.27 -10.59
CA LEU A 34 24.09 15.82 -10.42
C LEU A 34 24.05 15.42 -8.95
N GLN A 35 24.69 16.20 -8.07
CA GLN A 35 24.63 15.99 -6.62
C GLN A 35 23.20 16.16 -6.08
N GLU A 36 22.48 17.21 -6.49
CA GLU A 36 21.08 17.42 -6.11
C GLU A 36 20.21 16.25 -6.58
N SER A 37 20.41 15.79 -7.81
CA SER A 37 19.68 14.65 -8.39
C SER A 37 19.98 13.35 -7.67
N SER A 38 21.24 13.10 -7.28
CA SER A 38 21.65 11.94 -6.50
C SER A 38 20.96 11.90 -5.13
N VAL A 39 20.86 13.05 -4.45
CA VAL A 39 20.12 13.15 -3.19
C VAL A 39 18.63 12.88 -3.41
N HIS A 40 18.02 13.43 -4.45
CA HIS A 40 16.62 13.16 -4.77
C HIS A 40 16.36 11.68 -5.08
N PHE A 41 17.27 11.03 -5.80
CA PHE A 41 17.17 9.62 -6.14
C PHE A 41 17.27 8.73 -4.89
N SER A 42 18.25 8.98 -4.02
CA SER A 42 18.38 8.24 -2.75
C SER A 42 17.13 8.40 -1.87
N ASN A 43 16.59 9.62 -1.77
CA ASN A 43 15.32 9.83 -1.05
C ASN A 43 14.15 9.08 -1.67
N PHE A 44 14.12 8.96 -3.00
CA PHE A 44 13.08 8.20 -3.69
C PHE A 44 13.21 6.69 -3.44
N GLU A 45 14.42 6.14 -3.45
CA GLU A 45 14.67 4.74 -3.10
C GLU A 45 14.22 4.44 -1.67
N ASP A 46 14.60 5.28 -0.70
CA ASP A 46 14.19 5.15 0.68
C ASP A 46 12.66 5.16 0.84
N ILE A 47 11.97 6.07 0.15
CA ILE A 47 10.50 6.14 0.16
C ILE A 47 9.88 4.90 -0.50
N SER A 48 10.50 4.41 -1.59
CA SER A 48 10.03 3.21 -2.30
C SER A 48 10.14 1.96 -1.42
N GLU A 49 11.23 1.84 -0.67
CA GLU A 49 11.42 0.75 0.29
C GLU A 49 10.38 0.84 1.43
N GLN A 50 10.23 2.01 2.05
CA GLN A 50 9.22 2.24 3.09
C GLN A 50 7.80 1.94 2.60
N TYR A 51 7.49 2.33 1.36
CA TYR A 51 6.20 2.02 0.74
C TYR A 51 6.01 0.51 0.55
N THR A 52 7.04 -0.20 0.11
CA THR A 52 7.01 -1.66 -0.09
C THR A 52 6.75 -2.37 1.24
N THR A 53 7.48 -2.03 2.30
CA THR A 53 7.27 -2.59 3.63
C THR A 53 5.86 -2.33 4.16
N LEU A 54 5.35 -1.10 3.99
CA LEU A 54 4.00 -0.75 4.43
C LEU A 54 2.93 -1.51 3.62
N LYS A 55 3.14 -1.67 2.31
CA LYS A 55 2.25 -2.43 1.44
C LYS A 55 2.18 -3.90 1.87
N GLU A 56 3.33 -4.51 2.18
CA GLU A 56 3.39 -5.89 2.68
C GLU A 56 2.65 -6.07 4.01
N ASP A 57 2.83 -5.16 4.98
CA ASP A 57 2.11 -5.22 6.27
C ASP A 57 0.59 -5.12 6.08
N VAL A 58 0.13 -4.20 5.22
CA VAL A 58 -1.30 -4.06 4.95
C VAL A 58 -1.86 -5.29 4.25
N ILE A 59 -1.15 -5.84 3.26
CA ILE A 59 -1.54 -7.10 2.60
C ILE A 59 -1.65 -8.23 3.63
N PHE A 60 -0.66 -8.37 4.51
CA PHE A 60 -0.65 -9.39 5.55
C PHE A 60 -1.85 -9.26 6.48
N ARG A 61 -2.18 -8.04 6.93
CA ARG A 61 -3.36 -7.79 7.77
C ARG A 61 -4.66 -8.13 7.05
N ILE A 62 -4.80 -7.76 5.78
CA ILE A 62 -5.99 -8.09 4.99
C ILE A 62 -6.13 -9.62 4.89
N ALA A 63 -5.06 -10.31 4.51
CA ALA A 63 -5.05 -11.77 4.41
C ALA A 63 -5.40 -12.43 5.76
N GLY A 64 -4.90 -11.91 6.88
CA GLY A 64 -5.23 -12.41 8.22
C GLY A 64 -6.72 -12.24 8.56
N MET A 65 -7.28 -11.06 8.31
CA MET A 65 -8.71 -10.79 8.54
C MET A 65 -9.60 -11.69 7.70
N GLU A 66 -9.30 -11.80 6.40
CA GLU A 66 -10.10 -12.59 5.46
C GLU A 66 -10.03 -14.09 5.77
N LYS A 67 -8.85 -14.63 6.11
CA LYS A 67 -8.71 -16.01 6.60
C LYS A 67 -9.57 -16.28 7.84
N ALA A 68 -9.58 -15.36 8.80
CA ALA A 68 -10.38 -15.50 10.01
C ALA A 68 -11.89 -15.47 9.72
N ILE A 69 -12.34 -14.57 8.84
CA ILE A 69 -13.75 -14.49 8.41
C ILE A 69 -14.18 -15.81 7.75
N THR A 70 -13.38 -16.31 6.79
CA THR A 70 -13.67 -17.56 6.09
C THR A 70 -13.72 -18.76 7.05
N ALA A 71 -12.82 -18.82 8.03
CA ALA A 71 -12.78 -19.88 9.03
C ALA A 71 -14.07 -19.97 9.88
N VAL A 72 -14.72 -18.84 10.15
CA VAL A 72 -15.98 -18.79 10.92
C VAL A 72 -17.20 -19.09 10.06
N ASN A 73 -17.23 -18.63 8.80
CA ASN A 73 -18.39 -18.81 7.92
C ASN A 73 -18.53 -20.21 7.30
N ARG A 74 -17.43 -20.98 7.19
CA ARG A 74 -17.39 -22.39 6.73
C ARG A 74 -18.06 -22.69 5.37
N LYS A 75 -18.26 -21.69 4.51
CA LYS A 75 -18.77 -21.90 3.14
C LYS A 75 -17.60 -22.17 2.18
N ASN A 76 -17.71 -23.21 1.36
CA ASN A 76 -16.65 -23.55 0.39
C ASN A 76 -16.42 -22.45 -0.66
N SER A 77 -17.45 -21.70 -1.05
CA SER A 77 -17.33 -20.54 -1.94
C SER A 77 -16.35 -19.49 -1.42
N ASP A 78 -16.30 -19.31 -0.10
CA ASP A 78 -15.52 -18.26 0.56
C ASP A 78 -14.01 -18.60 0.59
N VAL A 79 -13.63 -19.84 0.29
CA VAL A 79 -12.23 -20.30 0.21
C VAL A 79 -11.63 -20.02 -1.17
N GLU A 80 -12.40 -20.25 -2.24
CA GLU A 80 -11.98 -19.92 -3.61
C GLU A 80 -11.84 -18.40 -3.78
N GLU A 81 -12.82 -17.63 -3.31
CA GLU A 81 -12.76 -16.16 -3.32
C GLU A 81 -11.57 -15.61 -2.53
N LEU A 82 -11.27 -16.20 -1.36
CA LEU A 82 -10.11 -15.84 -0.55
C LEU A 82 -8.79 -16.08 -1.29
N THR A 83 -8.69 -17.21 -2.00
CA THR A 83 -7.48 -17.58 -2.74
C THR A 83 -7.24 -16.61 -3.90
N THR A 84 -8.28 -16.28 -4.65
CA THR A 84 -8.23 -15.27 -5.71
C THR A 84 -7.80 -13.91 -5.16
N LEU A 85 -8.42 -13.45 -4.07
CA LEU A 85 -8.08 -12.19 -3.44
C LEU A 85 -6.61 -12.13 -3.01
N ILE A 86 -6.08 -13.18 -2.38
CA ILE A 86 -4.66 -13.23 -1.95
C ILE A 86 -3.70 -13.14 -3.14
N ASN A 87 -4.05 -13.75 -4.28
CA ASN A 87 -3.21 -13.69 -5.48
C ASN A 87 -3.25 -12.31 -6.17
N GLU A 88 -4.37 -11.61 -6.09
CA GLU A 88 -4.57 -10.33 -6.77
C GLU A 88 -4.14 -9.12 -5.92
N ILE A 89 -4.19 -9.23 -4.59
CA ILE A 89 -3.98 -8.09 -3.67
C ILE A 89 -2.58 -7.45 -3.79
N GLY A 90 -1.57 -8.22 -4.20
CA GLY A 90 -0.22 -7.74 -4.45
C GLY A 90 -0.13 -6.74 -5.61
N ASN A 91 -1.07 -6.77 -6.54
CA ASN A 91 -1.09 -5.90 -7.71
C ASN A 91 -1.79 -4.57 -7.47
N LEU A 92 -2.47 -4.41 -6.33
CA LEU A 92 -3.20 -3.18 -6.00
C LEU A 92 -2.23 -2.00 -5.77
N ASN A 93 -2.66 -0.82 -6.20
CA ASN A 93 -2.01 0.42 -5.82
C ASN A 93 -2.38 0.82 -4.37
N ALA A 94 -1.72 1.86 -3.85
CA ALA A 94 -1.89 2.30 -2.46
C ALA A 94 -3.36 2.63 -2.10
N GLU A 95 -4.07 3.33 -2.99
CA GLU A 95 -5.44 3.75 -2.75
C GLU A 95 -6.40 2.56 -2.73
N GLU A 96 -6.24 1.65 -3.68
CA GLU A 96 -7.01 0.41 -3.77
C GLU A 96 -6.77 -0.49 -2.55
N LEU A 97 -5.51 -0.61 -2.11
CA LEU A 97 -5.15 -1.41 -0.95
C LEU A 97 -5.78 -0.86 0.34
N LEU A 98 -5.81 0.46 0.51
CA LEU A 98 -6.49 1.11 1.65
C LEU A 98 -8.01 0.92 1.60
N LYS A 99 -8.63 0.99 0.43
CA LYS A 99 -10.06 0.69 0.26
C LYS A 99 -10.36 -0.76 0.65
N GLN A 100 -9.53 -1.69 0.18
CA GLN A 100 -9.67 -3.11 0.52
C GLN A 100 -9.46 -3.35 2.02
N TYR A 101 -8.46 -2.72 2.63
CA TYR A 101 -8.24 -2.79 4.07
C TYR A 101 -9.47 -2.38 4.89
N ARG A 102 -10.09 -1.24 4.55
CA ARG A 102 -11.31 -0.75 5.23
C ARG A 102 -12.47 -1.72 5.06
N LYS A 103 -12.64 -2.30 3.87
CA LYS A 103 -13.67 -3.30 3.58
C LYS A 103 -13.46 -4.57 4.42
N SER A 104 -12.25 -5.11 4.42
CA SER A 104 -11.90 -6.30 5.22
C SER A 104 -12.03 -6.03 6.71
N GLN A 105 -11.64 -4.85 7.18
CA GLN A 105 -11.82 -4.45 8.58
C GLN A 105 -13.29 -4.39 9.00
N ALA A 106 -14.17 -3.83 8.16
CA ALA A 106 -15.60 -3.80 8.44
C ALA A 106 -16.19 -5.21 8.53
N ARG A 107 -15.90 -6.07 7.54
CA ARG A 107 -16.35 -7.48 7.54
C ARG A 107 -15.82 -8.26 8.73
N PHE A 108 -14.56 -8.00 9.12
CA PHE A 108 -13.96 -8.64 10.29
C PHE A 108 -14.68 -8.23 11.58
N ARG A 109 -15.04 -6.95 11.74
CA ARG A 109 -15.85 -6.49 12.88
C ARG A 109 -17.23 -7.14 12.91
N ASP A 110 -17.86 -7.29 11.76
CA ASP A 110 -19.18 -7.94 11.66
C ASP A 110 -19.12 -9.43 12.01
N ALA A 111 -18.06 -10.12 11.59
CA ALA A 111 -17.83 -11.53 11.91
C ALA A 111 -17.39 -11.77 13.37
N PHE A 112 -16.74 -10.78 14.00
CA PHE A 112 -16.19 -10.86 15.36
C PHE A 112 -16.62 -9.67 16.24
N PRO A 113 -17.92 -9.53 16.56
CA PRO A 113 -18.45 -8.35 17.27
C PRO A 113 -17.94 -8.20 18.71
N THR A 114 -17.61 -9.31 19.37
CA THR A 114 -17.06 -9.33 20.74
C THR A 114 -15.61 -8.85 20.82
N SER A 115 -14.83 -8.96 19.75
CA SER A 115 -13.40 -8.58 19.72
C SER A 115 -13.16 -7.07 19.74
N PHE A 116 -14.20 -6.25 19.57
CA PHE A 116 -14.10 -4.78 19.51
C PHE A 116 -14.89 -4.07 20.62
N GLY A 117 -15.32 -4.79 21.67
CA GLY A 117 -15.97 -4.19 22.84
C GLY A 117 -17.36 -3.60 22.58
N VAL A 118 -17.99 -3.89 21.43
CA VAL A 118 -19.33 -3.39 21.11
C VAL A 118 -20.38 -4.34 21.69
N PHE A 119 -20.56 -4.32 23.01
CA PHE A 119 -21.83 -4.73 23.60
C PHE A 119 -22.89 -3.72 23.17
N LYS A 120 -23.64 -4.03 22.11
CA LYS A 120 -25.02 -3.56 22.04
C LYS A 120 -25.85 -4.55 22.84
N ASP A 121 -26.18 -4.15 24.06
CA ASP A 121 -27.27 -4.72 24.83
C ASP A 121 -28.53 -4.80 23.96
N LYS A 122 -28.78 -5.97 23.40
CA LYS A 122 -30.14 -6.41 23.05
C LYS A 122 -30.27 -7.87 23.44
N ALA A 123 -30.79 -8.03 24.66
CA ALA A 123 -31.47 -9.23 25.10
C ALA A 123 -32.35 -9.83 24.00
N SER A 124 -32.15 -11.12 23.73
CA SER A 124 -33.22 -11.99 23.27
C SER A 124 -33.11 -13.28 24.06
N LYS A 125 -34.08 -13.48 24.95
CA LYS A 125 -34.24 -14.63 25.82
C LYS A 125 -34.25 -15.91 24.98
N ARG A 126 -33.26 -16.78 25.15
CA ARG A 126 -33.42 -18.18 24.75
C ARG A 126 -34.15 -18.88 25.90
N ASP A 127 -35.39 -19.27 25.61
CA ASP A 127 -36.17 -20.13 26.49
C ASP A 127 -35.47 -21.49 26.59
N LEU A 128 -35.19 -21.92 27.83
CA LEU A 128 -34.52 -23.18 28.14
C LEU A 128 -35.53 -24.30 28.46
N SER A 129 -36.81 -24.09 28.12
CA SER A 129 -37.88 -25.07 28.32
C SER A 129 -37.76 -26.32 27.44
N GLU A 130 -36.92 -26.30 26.39
CA GLU A 130 -36.72 -27.45 25.48
C GLU A 130 -35.69 -28.49 25.95
N TYR A 131 -35.07 -28.31 27.13
CA TYR A 131 -34.11 -29.27 27.69
C TYR A 131 -34.62 -29.94 28.98
N LYS A 132 -35.81 -30.56 28.92
CA LYS A 132 -36.29 -31.49 29.94
C LYS A 132 -36.68 -32.84 29.33
#